data_AF-A0A9C7WFN3-F1
#
_entry.id   AF-A0A9C7WFN3-F1
#
_cell.length_a   1.000
_cell.length_b   1.000
_cell.length_c   1.000
_cell.angle_alpha   90.00
_cell.angle_beta   90.00
_cell.angle_gamma   90.00
#
_symmetry.space_group_name_H-M   'P 1'
#
loop_
_entity.id
_entity.type
_entity.pdbx_description
1 polymer ?
#
loop_
_entity_poly.entity_id
_entity_poly.type
_entity_poly.pdbx_seq_one_letter_code
_entity_poly.pdbx_strand_id
1 'polypeptide(L)'
;MKVTIFGKLLMGFGAMLLLASFLGWVGLYSLSEVKGRIGKAVYKYAQLQSYVKQIRDGLLEARGSEKDFLIKGERKYVNQVRERIGKIKEGCRKLSALGFEGRTWEIAAFADEYYKGFLQVADRMEEKLELARKLRRKGASLEDRLGEVGDRKLLLDLLSVRRYGEDFLLYGDVDAIARLQEAISALKADIERAPIGGPSKAEMIANLDDYWRMFSRVIVLGAGIERLRGVYSDAARSIEAMVEEIMAEGRELADETLEGTERTFERSYRTTLMLLLTSLGVGIVLAFFLSRSFSKPVVDLTAAATKVAGGDLDQKVEVRSRDEIGELGRAFNRMVEDLKQRVEEMAVLHDVALMTTSTLELSEVLNRLRHQIGRVMDVSTFYLALYDEESDELRFELCFDKGKRIERPPRKLSEEKGLSGYV
;
A
#
# COMPACT_ATOMS: atom_id res chain seq x y z
N MET A 1 -5.55 -39.47 21.93
CA MET A 1 -6.60 -39.06 20.97
C MET A 1 -6.35 -39.75 19.64
N LYS A 2 -7.33 -40.49 19.09
CA LYS A 2 -7.28 -40.96 17.69
C LYS A 2 -7.49 -39.72 16.80
N VAL A 3 -6.59 -39.45 15.86
CA VAL A 3 -6.78 -38.36 14.90
C VAL A 3 -7.48 -38.93 13.68
N THR A 4 -8.72 -38.48 13.44
CA THR A 4 -9.58 -38.88 12.33
C THR A 4 -9.00 -38.41 10.97
N ILE A 5 -9.42 -39.04 9.87
CA ILE A 5 -9.13 -38.58 8.50
C ILE A 5 -9.50 -37.11 8.34
N PHE A 6 -10.71 -36.75 8.81
CA PHE A 6 -11.21 -35.39 8.79
C PHE A 6 -10.29 -34.44 9.57
N GLY A 7 -9.85 -34.82 10.78
CA GLY A 7 -8.94 -34.01 11.59
C GLY A 7 -7.59 -33.73 10.92
N LYS A 8 -7.03 -34.72 10.22
CA LYS A 8 -5.78 -34.57 9.46
C LYS A 8 -5.94 -33.69 8.22
N LEU A 9 -7.05 -33.84 7.48
CA LEU A 9 -7.40 -32.97 6.35
C LEU A 9 -7.61 -31.52 6.82
N LEU A 10 -8.38 -31.33 7.89
CA LEU A 10 -8.65 -30.02 8.47
C LEU A 10 -7.36 -29.34 8.94
N MET A 11 -6.42 -30.08 9.56
CA MET A 11 -5.10 -29.56 9.91
C MET A 11 -4.28 -29.16 8.68
N GLY A 12 -4.25 -30.00 7.63
CA GLY A 12 -3.50 -29.71 6.40
C GLY A 12 -4.02 -28.49 5.64
N PHE A 13 -5.33 -28.47 5.36
CA PHE A 13 -5.98 -27.34 4.69
C PHE A 13 -5.97 -26.08 5.57
N GLY A 14 -6.19 -26.23 6.88
CA GLY A 14 -6.10 -25.12 7.83
C GLY A 14 -4.71 -24.50 7.87
N ALA A 15 -3.65 -25.31 7.87
CA ALA A 15 -2.28 -24.82 7.81
C ALA A 15 -1.98 -24.09 6.50
N MET A 16 -2.47 -24.59 5.36
CA MET A 16 -2.31 -23.89 4.07
C MET A 16 -3.06 -22.55 4.04
N LEU A 17 -4.30 -22.51 4.54
CA LEU A 17 -5.08 -21.27 4.61
C LEU A 17 -4.41 -20.25 5.53
N LEU A 18 -3.92 -20.67 6.69
CA LEU A 18 -3.18 -19.79 7.61
C LEU A 18 -1.91 -19.24 6.95
N LEU A 19 -1.14 -20.09 6.25
CA LEU A 19 0.04 -19.65 5.49
C LEU A 19 -0.31 -18.64 4.40
N ALA A 20 -1.36 -18.91 3.62
CA ALA A 20 -1.82 -18.01 2.57
C ALA A 20 -2.33 -16.68 3.12
N SER A 21 -3.11 -16.70 4.20
CA SER A 21 -3.59 -15.50 4.89
C SER A 21 -2.43 -14.70 5.49
N PHE A 22 -1.44 -15.36 6.09
CA PHE A 22 -0.25 -14.70 6.63
C PHE A 22 0.59 -14.04 5.53
N LEU A 23 0.81 -14.75 4.42
CA LEU A 23 1.48 -14.22 3.22
C LEU A 23 0.76 -12.97 2.67
N GLY A 24 -0.57 -13.06 2.51
CA GLY A 24 -1.39 -11.94 2.06
C GLY A 24 -1.31 -10.76 3.02
N TRP A 25 -1.34 -11.03 4.33
CA TRP A 25 -1.22 -9.98 5.35
C TRP A 25 0.13 -9.28 5.31
N VAL A 26 1.25 -10.01 5.22
CA VAL A 26 2.60 -9.44 5.10
C VAL A 26 2.71 -8.55 3.86
N GLY A 27 2.21 -9.02 2.71
CA GLY A 27 2.21 -8.24 1.47
C GLY A 27 1.38 -6.95 1.56
N LEU A 28 0.16 -7.05 2.10
CA LEU A 28 -0.73 -5.88 2.29
C LEU A 28 -0.15 -4.89 3.31
N TYR A 29 0.43 -5.38 4.41
CA TYR A 29 1.07 -4.53 5.42
C TYR A 29 2.22 -3.73 4.81
N SER A 30 3.12 -4.39 4.07
CA SER A 30 4.24 -3.72 3.41
C SER A 30 3.77 -2.66 2.41
N LEU A 31 2.75 -2.96 1.60
CA LEU A 31 2.20 -1.99 0.64
C LEU A 31 1.58 -0.80 1.36
N SER A 32 0.88 -1.04 2.48
CA SER A 32 0.27 0.03 3.27
C SER A 32 1.32 0.97 3.89
N GLU A 33 2.45 0.41 4.34
CA GLU A 33 3.54 1.17 4.94
C GLU A 33 4.25 2.05 3.89
N VAL A 34 4.60 1.47 2.74
CA VAL A 34 5.22 2.20 1.62
C VAL A 34 4.30 3.31 1.13
N LYS A 35 3.02 3.01 0.89
CA LYS A 35 2.02 4.00 0.47
C LYS A 35 1.91 5.15 1.49
N GLY A 36 1.93 4.84 2.79
CA GLY A 36 1.88 5.84 3.86
C GLY A 36 3.10 6.75 3.90
N ARG A 37 4.31 6.19 3.73
CA ARG A 37 5.57 6.95 3.71
C ARG A 37 5.66 7.85 2.48
N ILE A 38 5.39 7.32 1.29
CA ILE A 38 5.39 8.10 0.04
C ILE A 38 4.34 9.20 0.11
N GLY A 39 3.12 8.89 0.57
CA GLY A 39 2.05 9.88 0.69
C GLY A 39 2.44 11.05 1.60
N LYS A 40 3.05 10.77 2.76
CA LYS A 40 3.54 11.82 3.66
C LYS A 40 4.66 12.65 3.03
N ALA A 41 5.62 12.02 2.35
CA ALA A 41 6.73 12.71 1.70
C ALA A 41 6.25 13.62 0.56
N VAL A 42 5.41 13.10 -0.34
CA VAL A 42 4.82 13.86 -1.45
C VAL A 42 3.99 15.02 -0.94
N TYR A 43 3.15 14.80 0.09
CA TYR A 43 2.35 15.86 0.68
C TYR A 43 3.21 16.94 1.33
N LYS A 44 4.21 16.55 2.12
CA LYS A 44 5.15 17.49 2.77
C LYS A 44 5.93 18.30 1.74
N TYR A 45 6.41 17.66 0.67
CA TYR A 45 7.11 18.34 -0.42
C TYR A 45 6.20 19.29 -1.20
N ALA A 46 4.96 18.91 -1.48
CA ALA A 46 3.99 19.80 -2.11
C ALA A 46 3.68 21.04 -1.25
N GLN A 47 3.54 20.88 0.06
CA GLN A 47 3.38 22.01 1.00
C GLN A 47 4.62 22.92 1.00
N LEU A 48 5.82 22.32 1.05
CA LEU A 48 7.08 23.05 0.93
C LEU A 48 7.12 23.91 -0.34
N GLN A 49 6.84 23.31 -1.51
CA GLN A 49 6.81 24.04 -2.79
C GLN A 49 5.81 25.20 -2.75
N SER A 50 4.63 24.98 -2.18
CA SER A 50 3.60 26.01 -2.06
C SER A 50 4.05 27.18 -1.19
N TYR A 51 4.68 26.91 -0.05
CA TYR A 51 5.11 27.95 0.89
C TYR A 51 6.35 28.71 0.41
N VAL A 52 7.30 28.02 -0.21
CA VAL A 52 8.43 28.65 -0.90
C VAL A 52 7.91 29.56 -2.01
N LYS A 53 6.99 29.08 -2.84
CA LYS A 53 6.37 29.90 -3.88
C LYS A 53 5.70 31.14 -3.29
N GLN A 54 4.96 31.00 -2.19
CA GLN A 54 4.33 32.14 -1.49
C GLN A 54 5.37 33.20 -1.06
N ILE A 55 6.54 32.79 -0.57
CA ILE A 55 7.63 33.71 -0.20
C ILE A 55 8.22 34.39 -1.44
N ARG A 56 8.54 33.62 -2.48
CA ARG A 56 9.14 34.12 -3.71
C ARG A 56 8.22 35.11 -4.43
N ASP A 57 6.95 34.76 -4.57
CA ASP A 57 5.94 35.63 -5.19
C ASP A 57 5.74 36.89 -4.34
N GLY A 58 5.69 36.75 -3.01
CA GLY A 58 5.63 37.90 -2.09
C GLY A 58 6.82 38.85 -2.26
N LEU A 59 8.04 38.33 -2.41
CA LEU A 59 9.23 39.15 -2.64
C LEU A 59 9.20 39.82 -4.02
N LEU A 60 8.81 39.10 -5.07
CA LEU A 60 8.68 39.63 -6.42
C LEU A 60 7.67 40.79 -6.46
N GLU A 61 6.50 40.61 -5.84
CA GLU A 61 5.47 41.63 -5.73
C GLU A 61 5.94 42.82 -4.89
N ALA A 62 6.68 42.58 -3.81
CA ALA A 62 7.27 43.65 -3.00
C ALA A 62 8.25 44.51 -3.82
N ARG A 63 9.12 43.88 -4.62
CA ARG A 63 10.05 44.58 -5.53
C ARG A 63 9.30 45.32 -6.64
N GLY A 64 8.18 44.76 -7.12
CA GLY A 64 7.29 45.44 -8.06
C GLY A 64 6.70 46.73 -7.48
N SER A 65 6.09 46.65 -6.30
CA SER A 65 5.55 47.82 -5.59
C SER A 65 6.64 48.83 -5.20
N GLU A 66 7.83 48.37 -4.82
CA GLU A 66 9.00 49.24 -4.58
C GLU A 66 9.34 50.06 -5.83
N LYS A 67 9.45 49.39 -6.99
CA LYS A 67 9.74 50.06 -8.27
C LYS A 67 8.65 51.07 -8.63
N ASP A 68 7.38 50.70 -8.46
CA ASP A 68 6.25 51.62 -8.66
C ASP A 68 6.32 52.84 -7.73
N PHE A 69 6.71 52.66 -6.46
CA PHE A 69 6.92 53.77 -5.53
C PHE A 69 8.04 54.69 -6.02
N LEU A 70 9.18 54.15 -6.45
CA LEU A 70 10.30 54.95 -6.93
C LEU A 70 9.97 55.76 -8.19
N ILE A 71 9.05 55.26 -9.03
CA ILE A 71 8.59 55.96 -10.24
C ILE A 71 7.52 57.00 -9.92
N LYS A 72 6.52 56.64 -9.10
CA LYS A 72 5.29 57.44 -8.91
C LYS A 72 5.29 58.28 -7.62
N GLY A 73 6.09 57.91 -6.62
CA GLY A 73 6.19 58.59 -5.33
C GLY A 73 4.93 58.49 -4.47
N GLU A 74 4.02 57.56 -4.75
CA GLU A 74 2.75 57.44 -4.02
C GLU A 74 2.84 56.49 -2.82
N ARG A 75 2.43 56.96 -1.64
CA ARG A 75 2.55 56.21 -0.38
C ARG A 75 1.75 54.89 -0.34
N LYS A 76 0.76 54.73 -1.22
CA LYS A 76 0.01 53.46 -1.37
C LYS A 76 0.94 52.27 -1.65
N TYR A 77 2.01 52.50 -2.42
CA TYR A 77 2.98 51.46 -2.76
C TYR A 77 3.83 51.03 -1.55
N VAL A 78 4.11 51.96 -0.61
CA VAL A 78 4.78 51.62 0.65
C VAL A 78 3.94 50.66 1.49
N ASN A 79 2.63 50.88 1.53
CA ASN A 79 1.69 49.99 2.23
C ASN A 79 1.58 48.62 1.55
N GLN A 80 1.61 48.58 0.21
CA GLN A 80 1.64 47.32 -0.52
C GLN A 80 2.90 46.51 -0.19
N VAL A 81 4.08 47.15 -0.18
CA VAL A 81 5.33 46.46 0.23
C VAL A 81 5.19 45.88 1.63
N ARG A 82 4.67 46.64 2.60
CA ARG A 82 4.41 46.14 3.97
C ARG A 82 3.56 44.88 3.98
N GLU A 83 2.46 44.88 3.23
CA GLU A 83 1.56 43.73 3.13
C GLU A 83 2.28 42.50 2.56
N ARG A 84 3.07 42.68 1.50
CA ARG A 84 3.84 41.58 0.88
C ARG A 84 4.90 41.00 1.82
N ILE A 85 5.58 41.85 2.58
CA ILE A 85 6.50 41.41 3.65
C ILE A 85 5.77 40.60 4.72
N GLY A 86 4.52 40.96 5.05
CA GLY A 86 3.65 40.16 5.91
C GLY A 86 3.41 38.74 5.35
N LYS A 87 3.13 38.62 4.05
CA LYS A 87 2.92 37.32 3.37
C LYS A 87 4.18 36.45 3.35
N ILE A 88 5.36 37.06 3.17
CA ILE A 88 6.65 36.38 3.27
C ILE A 88 6.83 35.77 4.67
N LYS A 89 6.59 36.57 5.72
CA LYS A 89 6.70 36.10 7.11
C LYS A 89 5.70 35.00 7.44
N GLU A 90 4.47 35.08 6.91
CA GLU A 90 3.49 34.01 7.05
C GLU A 90 3.97 32.72 6.40
N GLY A 91 4.53 32.80 5.18
CA GLY A 91 5.16 31.67 4.50
C GLY A 91 6.30 31.05 5.33
N CYS A 92 7.14 31.89 5.96
CA CYS A 92 8.22 31.44 6.85
C CYS A 92 7.68 30.65 8.05
N ARG A 93 6.59 31.10 8.69
CA ARG A 93 5.95 30.35 9.80
C ARG A 93 5.44 28.99 9.35
N LYS A 94 4.83 28.93 8.16
CA LYS A 94 4.34 27.66 7.59
C LYS A 94 5.49 26.70 7.26
N LEU A 95 6.60 27.21 6.73
CA LEU A 95 7.82 26.44 6.51
C LEU A 95 8.46 25.94 7.81
N SER A 96 8.46 26.77 8.85
CA SER A 96 8.95 26.38 10.19
C SER A 96 8.18 25.17 10.71
N ALA A 97 6.86 25.14 10.55
CA ALA A 97 6.02 24.01 10.94
C ALA A 97 6.30 22.71 10.14
N LEU A 98 6.97 22.80 8.99
CA LEU A 98 7.44 21.64 8.21
C LEU A 98 8.83 21.14 8.66
N GLY A 99 9.48 21.80 9.62
CA GLY A 99 10.78 21.42 10.17
C GLY A 99 11.96 22.25 9.67
N PHE A 100 11.73 23.38 8.99
CA PHE A 100 12.79 24.29 8.49
C PHE A 100 13.05 25.49 9.42
N GLU A 101 12.89 25.31 10.74
CA GLU A 101 12.89 26.39 11.73
C GLU A 101 14.12 27.30 11.62
N GLY A 102 15.30 26.69 11.53
CA GLY A 102 16.60 27.37 11.54
C GLY A 102 16.89 28.31 10.35
N ARG A 103 16.20 28.21 9.22
CA ARG A 103 16.38 29.15 8.08
C ARG A 103 15.23 30.14 7.94
N THR A 104 14.06 29.79 8.45
CA THR A 104 12.86 30.63 8.33
C THR A 104 12.92 31.90 9.18
N TRP A 105 13.64 31.88 10.30
CA TRP A 105 13.88 33.08 11.10
C TRP A 105 14.81 34.07 10.40
N GLU A 106 15.84 33.56 9.71
CA GLU A 106 16.78 34.38 8.92
C GLU A 106 16.05 35.07 7.78
N ILE A 107 15.26 34.33 7.00
CA ILE A 107 14.44 34.90 5.91
C ILE A 107 13.51 35.99 6.46
N ALA A 108 12.85 35.75 7.60
CA ALA A 108 11.97 36.74 8.21
C ALA A 108 12.75 38.00 8.68
N ALA A 109 13.96 37.83 9.20
CA ALA A 109 14.84 38.93 9.61
C ALA A 109 15.32 39.76 8.40
N PHE A 110 15.74 39.11 7.32
CA PHE A 110 16.10 39.79 6.07
C PHE A 110 14.90 40.49 5.44
N ALA A 111 13.68 39.94 5.56
CA ALA A 111 12.47 40.61 5.10
C ALA A 111 12.19 41.90 5.90
N ASP A 112 12.49 41.90 7.20
CA ASP A 112 12.43 43.11 8.03
C ASP A 112 13.52 44.12 7.67
N GLU A 113 14.74 43.66 7.42
CA GLU A 113 15.85 44.51 6.98
C GLU A 113 15.54 45.17 5.63
N TYR A 114 15.06 44.38 4.67
CA TYR A 114 14.59 44.85 3.38
C TYR A 114 13.53 45.95 3.54
N TYR A 115 12.50 45.70 4.36
CA TYR A 115 11.43 46.67 4.56
C TYR A 115 11.90 47.95 5.25
N LYS A 116 12.76 47.83 6.27
CA LYS A 116 13.35 48.98 6.98
C LYS A 116 14.22 49.82 6.05
N GLY A 117 15.07 49.18 5.25
CA GLY A 117 15.91 49.87 4.26
C GLY A 117 15.09 50.57 3.19
N PHE A 118 14.03 49.92 2.70
CA PHE A 118 13.09 50.55 1.78
C PHE A 118 12.36 51.75 2.40
N LEU A 119 11.93 51.67 3.67
CA LEU A 119 11.30 52.81 4.36
C LEU A 119 12.24 54.03 4.44
N GLN A 120 13.52 53.82 4.72
CA GLN A 120 14.50 54.91 4.70
C GLN A 120 14.64 55.55 3.32
N VAL A 121 14.58 54.74 2.26
CA VAL A 121 14.55 55.26 0.88
C VAL A 121 13.25 55.99 0.60
N ALA A 122 12.11 55.48 1.09
CA ALA A 122 10.82 56.12 0.92
C ALA A 122 10.80 57.53 1.54
N ASP A 123 11.26 57.67 2.77
CA ASP A 123 11.33 58.96 3.47
C ASP A 123 12.26 59.95 2.73
N ARG A 124 13.43 59.49 2.29
CA ARG A 124 14.36 60.34 1.50
C ARG A 124 13.81 60.72 0.13
N MET A 125 13.06 59.83 -0.51
CA MET A 125 12.42 60.10 -1.79
C MET A 125 11.30 61.12 -1.65
N GLU A 126 10.49 61.03 -0.59
CA GLU A 126 9.48 62.03 -0.27
C GLU A 126 10.13 63.41 -0.02
N GLU A 127 11.22 63.47 0.76
CA GLU A 127 11.99 64.71 0.97
C GLU A 127 12.54 65.27 -0.35
N LYS A 128 13.11 64.41 -1.20
CA LYS A 128 13.64 64.79 -2.52
C LYS A 128 12.54 65.38 -3.41
N LEU A 129 11.36 64.75 -3.44
CA LEU A 129 10.21 65.22 -4.22
C LEU A 129 9.67 66.54 -3.70
N GLU A 130 9.62 66.73 -2.38
CA GLU A 130 9.20 68.00 -1.78
C GLU A 130 10.19 69.12 -2.10
N LEU A 131 11.50 68.86 -2.00
CA LEU A 131 12.55 69.81 -2.37
C LEU A 131 12.48 70.16 -3.85
N ALA A 132 12.25 69.20 -4.74
CA ALA A 132 12.06 69.45 -6.17
C ALA A 132 10.86 70.37 -6.43
N ARG A 133 9.73 70.17 -5.74
CA ARG A 133 8.57 71.09 -5.83
C ARG A 133 8.90 72.49 -5.30
N LYS A 134 9.62 72.59 -4.18
CA LYS A 134 10.08 73.88 -3.64
C LYS A 134 11.02 74.59 -4.62
N LEU A 135 11.95 73.86 -5.24
CA LEU A 135 12.88 74.38 -6.23
C LEU A 135 12.15 74.93 -7.47
N ARG A 136 11.14 74.21 -7.97
CA ARG A 136 10.29 74.69 -9.08
C ARG A 136 9.57 76.00 -8.75
N ARG A 137 8.99 76.10 -7.55
CA ARG A 137 8.36 77.35 -7.07
C ARG A 137 9.37 78.50 -6.93
N LYS A 138 10.57 78.22 -6.42
CA LYS A 138 11.65 79.20 -6.31
C LYS A 138 12.09 79.69 -7.70
N GLY A 139 12.24 78.78 -8.65
CA GLY A 139 12.57 79.09 -10.05
C GLY A 139 11.51 79.96 -10.72
N ALA A 140 10.22 79.66 -10.51
CA ALA A 140 9.12 80.49 -11.01
C ALA A 140 9.15 81.91 -10.38
N SER A 141 9.35 82.01 -9.06
CA SER A 141 9.46 83.30 -8.39
C SER A 141 10.67 84.13 -8.85
N LEU A 142 11.81 83.49 -9.15
CA LEU A 142 12.96 84.15 -9.76
C LEU A 142 12.63 84.70 -11.15
N GLU A 143 11.83 83.97 -11.93
CA GLU A 143 11.41 84.36 -13.27
C GLU A 143 10.48 85.57 -13.23
N ASP A 144 9.47 85.57 -12.36
CA ASP A 144 8.55 86.70 -12.18
C ASP A 144 9.33 87.98 -11.85
N ARG A 145 10.27 87.89 -10.90
CA ARG A 145 11.08 89.03 -10.45
C ARG A 145 12.06 89.55 -11.52
N LEU A 146 12.66 88.67 -12.31
CA LEU A 146 13.52 89.07 -13.42
C LEU A 146 12.70 89.63 -14.59
N GLY A 147 11.45 89.18 -14.74
CA GLY A 147 10.48 89.76 -15.66
C GLY A 147 10.14 91.22 -15.33
N GLU A 148 9.98 91.55 -14.05
CA GLU A 148 9.75 92.94 -13.58
C GLU A 148 10.91 93.89 -13.90
N VAL A 149 12.16 93.38 -13.91
CA VAL A 149 13.34 94.17 -14.28
C VAL A 149 13.37 94.50 -15.78
N GLY A 150 12.76 93.66 -16.62
CA GLY A 150 12.66 93.89 -18.07
C GLY A 150 13.93 93.64 -18.87
N ASP A 151 14.98 93.06 -18.27
CA ASP A 151 16.21 92.69 -18.99
C ASP A 151 16.07 91.31 -19.67
N ARG A 152 15.93 91.34 -21.00
CA ARG A 152 15.75 90.13 -21.82
C ARG A 152 16.92 89.15 -21.71
N LYS A 153 18.15 89.62 -21.54
CA LYS A 153 19.32 88.74 -21.45
C LYS A 153 19.29 87.95 -20.16
N LEU A 154 19.04 88.62 -19.03
CA LEU A 154 18.97 87.95 -17.73
C LEU A 154 17.84 86.91 -17.66
N LEU A 155 16.71 87.19 -18.32
CA LEU A 155 15.61 86.23 -18.42
C LEU A 155 16.02 84.97 -19.20
N LEU A 156 16.71 85.11 -20.33
CA LEU A 156 17.19 83.96 -21.12
C LEU A 156 18.24 83.13 -20.36
N ASP A 157 19.11 83.80 -19.62
CA ASP A 157 20.12 83.15 -18.78
C ASP A 157 19.45 82.36 -17.64
N LEU A 158 18.40 82.91 -17.00
CA LEU A 158 17.59 82.19 -16.02
C LEU A 158 16.86 80.99 -16.63
N LEU A 159 16.27 81.12 -17.81
CA LEU A 159 15.61 80.00 -18.49
C LEU A 159 16.59 78.86 -18.78
N SER A 160 17.85 79.17 -19.07
CA SER A 160 18.91 78.17 -19.22
C SER A 160 19.21 77.46 -17.90
N VAL A 161 19.31 78.20 -16.79
CA VAL A 161 19.42 77.64 -15.43
C VAL A 161 18.24 76.71 -15.14
N ARG A 162 17.00 77.14 -15.40
CA ARG A 162 15.81 76.31 -15.18
C ARG A 162 15.80 75.05 -16.03
N ARG A 163 16.17 75.15 -17.31
CA ARG A 163 16.24 74.01 -18.23
C ARG A 163 17.20 72.96 -17.71
N TYR A 164 18.45 73.32 -17.41
CA TYR A 164 19.43 72.36 -16.90
C TYR A 164 19.01 71.77 -15.54
N GLY A 165 18.36 72.57 -14.69
CA GLY A 165 17.77 72.06 -13.46
C GLY A 165 16.69 70.99 -13.72
N GLU A 166 15.77 71.24 -14.65
CA GLU A 166 14.73 70.26 -15.02
C GLU A 166 15.30 69.03 -15.73
N ASP A 167 16.33 69.18 -16.57
CA ASP A 167 17.01 68.06 -17.24
C ASP A 167 17.52 67.05 -16.20
N PHE A 168 18.15 67.54 -15.13
CA PHE A 168 18.55 66.67 -14.02
C PHE A 168 17.35 66.11 -13.23
N LEU A 169 16.36 66.93 -12.91
CA LEU A 169 15.24 66.50 -12.07
C LEU A 169 14.35 65.44 -12.74
N LEU A 170 14.18 65.51 -14.06
CA LEU A 170 13.31 64.62 -14.83
C LEU A 170 14.06 63.39 -15.33
N TYR A 171 15.30 63.57 -15.79
CA TYR A 171 16.04 62.52 -16.48
C TYR A 171 17.27 62.02 -15.72
N GLY A 172 17.65 62.68 -14.62
CA GLY A 172 18.87 62.35 -13.89
C GLY A 172 20.15 62.68 -14.68
N ASP A 173 20.09 63.61 -15.62
CA ASP A 173 21.21 64.03 -16.46
C ASP A 173 22.34 64.64 -15.61
N VAL A 174 23.37 63.85 -15.30
CA VAL A 174 24.48 64.25 -14.44
C VAL A 174 25.29 65.39 -15.07
N ASP A 175 25.39 65.45 -16.40
CA ASP A 175 26.08 66.52 -17.11
C ASP A 175 25.33 67.85 -17.00
N ALA A 176 24.03 67.82 -16.70
CA ALA A 176 23.25 69.01 -16.41
C ALA A 176 23.68 69.70 -15.10
N ILE A 177 24.33 68.99 -14.17
CA ILE A 177 24.84 69.58 -12.91
C ILE A 177 25.93 70.60 -13.20
N ALA A 178 26.92 70.24 -14.03
CA ALA A 178 28.01 71.14 -14.41
C ALA A 178 27.50 72.34 -15.21
N ARG A 179 26.64 72.07 -16.22
CA ARG A 179 25.99 73.13 -17.03
C ARG A 179 25.15 74.07 -16.18
N LEU A 180 24.44 73.57 -15.17
CA LEU A 180 23.67 74.38 -14.25
C LEU A 180 24.56 75.28 -13.39
N GLN A 181 25.65 74.73 -12.86
CA GLN A 181 26.60 75.49 -12.04
C GLN A 181 27.25 76.63 -12.83
N GLU A 182 27.65 76.36 -14.07
CA GLU A 182 28.18 77.37 -15.00
C GLU A 182 27.12 78.44 -15.33
N ALA A 183 25.90 78.03 -15.66
CA ALA A 183 24.81 78.95 -15.97
C ALA A 183 24.44 79.86 -14.79
N ILE A 184 24.40 79.33 -13.56
CA ILE A 184 24.15 80.13 -12.35
C ILE A 184 25.29 81.13 -12.13
N SER A 185 26.54 80.72 -12.35
CA SER A 185 27.71 81.59 -12.18
C SER A 185 27.72 82.72 -13.20
N ALA A 186 27.39 82.43 -14.46
CA ALA A 186 27.25 83.41 -15.52
C ALA A 186 26.12 84.41 -15.22
N LEU A 187 24.92 83.91 -14.87
CA LEU A 187 23.78 84.75 -14.53
C LEU A 187 24.06 85.70 -13.37
N LYS A 188 24.77 85.24 -12.32
CA LYS A 188 25.18 86.11 -11.22
C LYS A 188 26.10 87.25 -11.68
N ALA A 189 27.10 86.94 -12.51
CA ALA A 189 28.00 87.95 -13.05
C ALA A 189 27.26 88.98 -13.92
N ASP A 190 26.24 88.54 -14.66
CA ASP A 190 25.42 89.42 -15.48
C ASP A 190 24.47 90.29 -14.65
N ILE A 191 23.89 89.76 -13.56
CA ILE A 191 23.10 90.55 -12.59
C ILE A 191 23.96 91.64 -11.95
N GLU A 192 25.22 91.36 -11.61
CA GLU A 192 26.12 92.37 -11.04
C GLU A 192 26.40 93.52 -12.01
N ARG A 193 26.51 93.22 -13.31
CA ARG A 193 26.76 94.22 -14.37
C ARG A 193 25.51 94.97 -14.81
N ALA A 194 24.32 94.40 -14.61
CA ALA A 194 23.07 94.99 -15.05
C ALA A 194 22.77 96.34 -14.36
N PRO A 195 22.10 97.30 -15.02
CA PRO A 195 21.78 98.62 -14.46
C PRO A 195 20.56 98.56 -13.51
N ILE A 196 20.58 97.65 -12.54
CA ILE A 196 19.52 97.41 -11.55
C ILE A 196 19.94 98.01 -10.20
N GLY A 197 18.98 98.42 -9.35
CA GLY A 197 19.25 98.92 -8.01
C GLY A 197 20.03 97.94 -7.12
N GLY A 198 20.98 98.45 -6.33
CA GLY A 198 21.89 97.65 -5.49
C GLY A 198 21.20 96.66 -4.53
N PRO A 199 20.16 97.05 -3.76
CA PRO A 199 19.41 96.13 -2.91
C PRO A 199 18.77 94.97 -3.68
N SER A 200 18.24 95.22 -4.89
CA SER A 200 17.64 94.21 -5.74
C SER A 200 18.68 93.22 -6.30
N LYS A 201 19.89 93.68 -6.64
CA LYS A 201 20.99 92.80 -7.09
C LYS A 201 21.39 91.80 -6.02
N ALA A 202 21.64 92.28 -4.80
CA ALA A 202 22.04 91.43 -3.68
C ALA A 202 20.99 90.36 -3.38
N GLU A 203 19.71 90.74 -3.44
CA GLU A 203 18.60 89.82 -3.21
C GLU A 203 18.46 88.75 -4.31
N MET A 204 18.66 89.12 -5.58
CA MET A 204 18.63 88.17 -6.71
C MET A 204 19.78 87.15 -6.61
N ILE A 205 20.99 87.61 -6.31
CA ILE A 205 22.16 86.74 -6.13
C ILE A 205 21.93 85.79 -4.95
N ALA A 206 21.44 86.30 -3.82
CA ALA A 206 21.12 85.48 -2.64
C ALA A 206 20.05 84.41 -2.96
N ASN A 207 19.05 84.73 -3.78
CA ASN A 207 18.05 83.76 -4.21
C ASN A 207 18.61 82.69 -5.16
N LEU A 208 19.57 83.04 -6.02
CA LEU A 208 20.28 82.07 -6.85
C LEU A 208 21.21 81.16 -6.02
N ASP A 209 21.86 81.70 -4.98
CA ASP A 209 22.60 80.90 -4.00
C ASP A 209 21.71 79.90 -3.27
N ASP A 210 20.53 80.35 -2.84
CA ASP A 210 19.55 79.50 -2.18
C ASP A 210 19.00 78.43 -3.13
N TYR A 211 18.73 78.79 -4.39
CA TYR A 211 18.35 77.85 -5.44
C TYR A 211 19.42 76.77 -5.63
N TRP A 212 20.70 77.16 -5.78
CA TRP A 212 21.80 76.21 -5.90
C TRP A 212 21.91 75.31 -4.68
N ARG A 213 21.84 75.87 -3.46
CA ARG A 213 21.89 75.10 -2.20
C ARG A 213 20.77 74.05 -2.14
N MET A 214 19.55 74.41 -2.52
CA MET A 214 18.42 73.49 -2.58
C MET A 214 18.65 72.38 -3.63
N PHE A 215 19.15 72.75 -4.82
CA PHE A 215 19.47 71.79 -5.88
C PHE A 215 20.57 70.81 -5.46
N SER A 216 21.65 71.29 -4.84
CA SER A 216 22.72 70.44 -4.29
C SER A 216 22.17 69.43 -3.27
N ARG A 217 21.20 69.83 -2.42
CA ARG A 217 20.54 68.91 -1.49
C ARG A 217 19.75 67.82 -2.22
N VAL A 218 19.08 68.14 -3.33
CA VAL A 218 18.39 67.14 -4.17
C VAL A 218 19.37 66.13 -4.76
N ILE A 219 20.55 66.58 -5.21
CA ILE A 219 21.62 65.69 -5.71
C ILE A 219 22.09 64.74 -4.61
N VAL A 220 22.42 65.28 -3.43
CA VAL A 220 22.91 64.49 -2.29
C VAL A 220 21.87 63.46 -1.84
N LEU A 221 20.59 63.85 -1.77
CA LEU A 221 19.51 62.92 -1.45
C LEU A 221 19.40 61.81 -2.51
N GLY A 222 19.52 62.15 -3.79
CA GLY A 222 19.53 61.18 -4.89
C GLY A 222 20.64 60.13 -4.75
N ALA A 223 21.88 60.57 -4.52
CA ALA A 223 23.02 59.67 -4.30
C ALA A 223 22.85 58.82 -3.03
N GLY A 224 22.31 59.40 -1.95
CA GLY A 224 22.02 58.71 -0.71
C GLY A 224 20.91 57.66 -0.84
N ILE A 225 19.91 57.89 -1.70
CA ILE A 225 18.89 56.90 -2.06
C ILE A 225 19.56 55.73 -2.77
N GLU A 226 20.33 55.97 -3.84
CA GLU A 226 20.92 54.90 -4.64
C GLU A 226 21.85 53.99 -3.81
N ARG A 227 22.61 54.57 -2.88
CA ARG A 227 23.42 53.79 -1.93
C ARG A 227 22.59 52.87 -1.04
N LEU A 228 21.51 53.39 -0.44
CA LEU A 228 20.63 52.58 0.41
C LEU A 228 19.92 51.49 -0.39
N ARG A 229 19.56 51.78 -1.65
CA ARG A 229 18.96 50.79 -2.56
C ARG A 229 19.87 49.58 -2.75
N GLY A 230 21.18 49.79 -2.87
CA GLY A 230 22.16 48.70 -2.90
C GLY A 230 22.06 47.81 -1.67
N VAL A 231 22.07 48.40 -0.47
CA VAL A 231 22.08 47.67 0.81
C VAL A 231 20.83 46.80 0.98
N TYR A 232 19.63 47.36 0.85
CA TYR A 232 18.43 46.55 1.08
C TYR A 232 18.16 45.57 -0.07
N SER A 233 18.67 45.84 -1.28
CA SER A 233 18.60 44.88 -2.39
C SER A 233 19.40 43.62 -2.11
N ASP A 234 20.48 43.70 -1.32
CA ASP A 234 21.26 42.53 -0.90
C ASP A 234 20.46 41.63 0.06
N ALA A 235 19.63 42.22 0.93
CA ALA A 235 18.71 41.47 1.78
C ALA A 235 17.68 40.69 0.94
N ALA A 236 17.14 41.29 -0.13
CA ALA A 236 16.26 40.59 -1.07
C ALA A 236 16.95 39.41 -1.76
N ARG A 237 18.20 39.59 -2.24
CA ARG A 237 18.98 38.50 -2.85
C ARG A 237 19.27 37.37 -1.85
N SER A 238 19.51 37.72 -0.59
CA SER A 238 19.73 36.73 0.48
C SER A 238 18.48 35.89 0.72
N ILE A 239 17.28 36.52 0.70
CA ILE A 239 16.00 35.80 0.76
C ILE A 239 15.86 34.84 -0.43
N GLU A 240 16.11 35.31 -1.67
CA GLU A 240 16.03 34.46 -2.87
C GLU A 240 16.96 33.24 -2.76
N ALA A 241 18.21 33.44 -2.33
CA ALA A 241 19.17 32.36 -2.16
C ALA A 241 18.73 31.32 -1.10
N MET A 242 18.34 31.77 0.10
CA MET A 242 17.90 30.85 1.16
C MET A 242 16.63 30.08 0.79
N VAL A 243 15.71 30.69 0.05
CA VAL A 243 14.49 30.04 -0.41
C VAL A 243 14.80 28.94 -1.43
N GLU A 244 15.75 29.16 -2.34
CA GLU A 244 16.25 28.13 -3.26
C GLU A 244 17.00 27.01 -2.52
N GLU A 245 17.79 27.33 -1.49
CA GLU A 245 18.44 26.31 -0.66
C GLU A 245 17.44 25.43 0.10
N ILE A 246 16.39 26.02 0.69
CA ILE A 246 15.30 25.27 1.34
C ILE A 246 14.61 24.33 0.32
N MET A 247 14.41 24.81 -0.91
CA MET A 247 13.84 23.98 -1.98
C MET A 247 14.74 22.82 -2.37
N ALA A 248 16.06 23.06 -2.48
CA ALA A 248 17.03 22.04 -2.80
C ALA A 248 17.07 20.96 -1.70
N GLU A 249 17.15 21.37 -0.44
CA GLU A 249 17.15 20.46 0.72
C GLU A 249 15.86 19.65 0.79
N GLY A 250 14.71 20.29 0.60
CA GLY A 250 13.44 19.56 0.62
C GLY A 250 13.26 18.61 -0.56
N ARG A 251 13.87 18.90 -1.71
CA ARG A 251 13.92 17.97 -2.84
C ARG A 251 14.82 16.79 -2.52
N GLU A 252 16.00 17.02 -1.95
CA GLU A 252 16.92 15.97 -1.52
C GLU A 252 16.27 15.02 -0.50
N LEU A 253 15.57 15.56 0.51
CA LEU A 253 14.80 14.77 1.47
C LEU A 253 13.68 13.95 0.82
N ALA A 254 13.01 14.50 -0.19
CA ALA A 254 11.97 13.80 -0.94
C ALA A 254 12.57 12.65 -1.77
N ASP A 255 13.68 12.91 -2.47
CA ASP A 255 14.40 11.93 -3.29
C ASP A 255 14.98 10.81 -2.40
N GLU A 256 15.61 11.13 -1.27
CA GLU A 256 16.09 10.14 -0.29
C GLU A 256 14.95 9.27 0.25
N THR A 257 13.79 9.86 0.51
CA THR A 257 12.61 9.11 0.95
C THR A 257 12.11 8.16 -0.15
N LEU A 258 12.12 8.58 -1.41
CA LEU A 258 11.74 7.75 -2.55
C LEU A 258 12.72 6.59 -2.73
N GLU A 259 14.02 6.84 -2.73
CA GLU A 259 15.05 5.79 -2.80
C GLU A 259 14.95 4.81 -1.61
N GLY A 260 14.74 5.35 -0.40
CA GLY A 260 14.50 4.54 0.79
C GLY A 260 13.28 3.64 0.64
N THR A 261 12.20 4.15 0.02
CA THR A 261 10.99 3.37 -0.25
C THR A 261 11.22 2.26 -1.28
N GLU A 262 11.99 2.51 -2.34
CA GLU A 262 12.39 1.48 -3.31
C GLU A 262 13.19 0.36 -2.65
N ARG A 263 14.15 0.68 -1.77
CA ARG A 263 14.91 -0.32 -1.01
C ARG A 263 14.01 -1.18 -0.12
N THR A 264 13.02 -0.57 0.56
CA THR A 264 12.02 -1.34 1.32
C THR A 264 11.14 -2.19 0.40
N PHE A 265 10.79 -1.71 -0.79
CA PHE A 265 10.00 -2.47 -1.75
C PHE A 265 10.75 -3.72 -2.22
N GLU A 266 12.02 -3.57 -2.61
CA GLU A 266 12.89 -4.70 -2.99
C GLU A 266 13.06 -5.72 -1.85
N ARG A 267 13.28 -5.25 -0.62
CA ARG A 267 13.39 -6.11 0.55
C ARG A 267 12.09 -6.86 0.83
N SER A 268 10.94 -6.19 0.72
CA SER A 268 9.63 -6.81 0.89
C SER A 268 9.30 -7.78 -0.23
N TYR A 269 9.65 -7.46 -1.48
CA TYR A 269 9.47 -8.35 -2.62
C TYR A 269 10.26 -9.65 -2.43
N ARG A 270 11.56 -9.54 -2.09
CA ARG A 270 12.41 -10.70 -1.78
C ARG A 270 11.87 -11.53 -0.62
N THR A 271 11.44 -10.88 0.46
CA THR A 271 10.89 -11.59 1.64
C THR A 271 9.58 -12.31 1.30
N THR A 272 8.69 -11.65 0.56
CA THR A 272 7.42 -12.25 0.09
C THR A 272 7.67 -13.44 -0.84
N LEU A 273 8.63 -13.31 -1.76
CA LEU A 273 9.02 -14.40 -2.65
C LEU A 273 9.58 -15.61 -1.87
N MET A 274 10.46 -15.38 -0.89
CA MET A 274 10.98 -16.46 -0.03
C MET A 274 9.87 -17.14 0.77
N LEU A 275 8.93 -16.38 1.34
CA LEU A 275 7.78 -16.94 2.05
C LEU A 275 6.86 -17.74 1.13
N LEU A 276 6.65 -17.27 -0.12
CA LEU A 276 5.85 -17.97 -1.11
C LEU A 276 6.49 -19.30 -1.50
N LEU A 277 7.80 -19.31 -1.78
CA LEU A 277 8.55 -20.53 -2.07
C LEU A 277 8.53 -21.51 -0.88
N THR A 278 8.67 -21.00 0.34
CA THR A 278 8.60 -21.81 1.56
C THR A 278 7.20 -22.41 1.74
N SER A 279 6.15 -21.62 1.57
CA SER A 279 4.76 -22.09 1.63
C SER A 279 4.47 -23.16 0.58
N LEU A 280 5.00 -22.99 -0.64
CA LEU A 280 4.88 -23.99 -1.70
C LEU A 280 5.57 -25.30 -1.30
N GLY A 281 6.79 -25.21 -0.76
CA GLY A 281 7.53 -26.37 -0.26
C GLY A 281 6.77 -27.12 0.85
N VAL A 282 6.22 -26.39 1.83
CA VAL A 282 5.38 -26.98 2.89
C VAL A 282 4.13 -27.65 2.30
N GLY A 283 3.49 -27.02 1.30
CA GLY A 283 2.35 -27.59 0.60
C GLY A 283 2.67 -28.92 -0.09
N ILE A 284 3.82 -29.01 -0.78
CA ILE A 284 4.29 -30.23 -1.43
C ILE A 284 4.53 -31.33 -0.39
N VAL A 285 5.20 -31.00 0.73
CA VAL A 285 5.48 -31.95 1.81
C VAL A 285 4.17 -32.48 2.43
N LEU A 286 3.21 -31.59 2.72
CA LEU A 286 1.90 -31.98 3.24
C LEU A 286 1.14 -32.86 2.23
N ALA A 287 1.10 -32.48 0.95
CA ALA A 287 0.44 -33.26 -0.09
C ALA A 287 1.04 -34.68 -0.20
N PHE A 288 2.37 -34.80 -0.11
CA PHE A 288 3.05 -36.09 -0.09
C PHE A 288 2.64 -36.95 1.12
N PHE A 289 2.60 -36.37 2.32
CA PHE A 289 2.17 -37.09 3.53
C PHE A 289 0.69 -37.51 3.46
N LEU A 290 -0.20 -36.61 3.04
CA LEU A 290 -1.64 -36.88 2.86
C LEU A 290 -1.87 -38.01 1.83
N SER A 291 -1.16 -37.95 0.69
CA SER A 291 -1.22 -39.00 -0.34
C SER A 291 -0.83 -40.37 0.22
N ARG A 292 0.24 -40.41 1.03
CA ARG A 292 0.72 -41.66 1.63
C ARG A 292 -0.18 -42.17 2.77
N SER A 293 -0.85 -41.29 3.51
CA SER A 293 -1.72 -41.67 4.64
C SER A 293 -3.14 -42.03 4.24
N PHE A 294 -3.65 -41.50 3.12
CA PHE A 294 -5.04 -41.73 2.68
C PHE A 294 -5.13 -42.33 1.29
N SER A 295 -4.59 -41.65 0.28
CA SER A 295 -4.78 -42.04 -1.12
C SER A 295 -4.23 -43.44 -1.38
N LYS A 296 -3.02 -43.75 -0.89
CA LYS A 296 -2.40 -45.05 -1.11
C LYS A 296 -3.17 -46.21 -0.43
N PRO A 297 -3.49 -46.18 0.88
CA PRO A 297 -4.26 -47.24 1.51
C PRO A 297 -5.65 -47.47 0.89
N VAL A 298 -6.34 -46.39 0.46
CA VAL A 298 -7.64 -46.51 -0.20
C VAL A 298 -7.49 -47.22 -1.55
N VAL A 299 -6.51 -46.82 -2.36
CA VAL A 299 -6.21 -47.49 -3.64
C VAL A 299 -5.83 -48.96 -3.44
N ASP A 300 -4.98 -49.26 -2.45
CA ASP A 300 -4.58 -50.63 -2.12
C ASP A 300 -5.80 -51.49 -1.71
N LEU A 301 -6.71 -50.92 -0.91
CA LEU A 301 -7.92 -51.60 -0.44
C LEU A 301 -8.94 -51.79 -1.57
N THR A 302 -9.10 -50.82 -2.47
CA THR A 302 -9.90 -50.97 -3.69
C THR A 302 -9.35 -52.08 -4.58
N ALA A 303 -8.03 -52.12 -4.81
CA ALA A 303 -7.39 -53.15 -5.62
C ALA A 303 -7.57 -54.56 -5.02
N ALA A 304 -7.41 -54.71 -3.70
CA ALA A 304 -7.64 -55.98 -3.01
C ALA A 304 -9.12 -56.41 -3.10
N ALA A 305 -10.06 -55.48 -2.89
CA ALA A 305 -11.49 -55.77 -3.01
C ALA A 305 -11.88 -56.24 -4.41
N THR A 306 -11.33 -55.64 -5.46
CA THR A 306 -11.56 -56.07 -6.86
C THR A 306 -11.09 -57.51 -7.09
N LYS A 307 -9.95 -57.91 -6.54
CA LYS A 307 -9.44 -59.29 -6.65
C LYS A 307 -10.30 -60.30 -5.90
N VAL A 308 -10.73 -59.95 -4.67
CA VAL A 308 -11.68 -60.77 -3.90
C VAL A 308 -12.99 -60.95 -4.65
N ALA A 309 -13.52 -59.90 -5.28
CA ALA A 309 -14.71 -59.99 -6.13
C ALA A 309 -14.50 -60.89 -7.37
N GLY A 310 -13.27 -61.04 -7.84
CA GLY A 310 -12.88 -61.98 -8.89
C GLY A 310 -12.65 -63.41 -8.42
N GLY A 311 -12.85 -63.72 -7.14
CA GLY A 311 -12.72 -65.06 -6.56
C GLY A 311 -11.38 -65.36 -5.88
N ASP A 312 -10.44 -64.41 -5.84
CA ASP A 312 -9.16 -64.57 -5.13
C ASP A 312 -9.31 -64.19 -3.65
N LEU A 313 -9.55 -65.20 -2.80
CA LEU A 313 -9.80 -65.02 -1.35
C LEU A 313 -8.53 -65.02 -0.48
N ASP A 314 -7.34 -65.10 -1.08
CA ASP A 314 -6.08 -65.02 -0.33
C ASP A 314 -5.56 -63.58 -0.20
N GLN A 315 -6.37 -62.59 -0.60
CA GLN A 315 -6.02 -61.18 -0.51
C GLN A 315 -6.11 -60.66 0.94
N LYS A 316 -5.09 -59.91 1.35
CA LYS A 316 -5.04 -59.24 2.66
C LYS A 316 -4.48 -57.84 2.53
N VAL A 317 -5.12 -56.87 3.17
CA VAL A 317 -4.64 -55.48 3.21
C VAL A 317 -3.89 -55.23 4.52
N GLU A 318 -2.72 -54.62 4.43
CA GLU A 318 -1.92 -54.30 5.61
C GLU A 318 -2.52 -53.10 6.38
N VAL A 319 -2.88 -53.32 7.65
CA VAL A 319 -3.49 -52.30 8.50
C VAL A 319 -2.41 -51.50 9.22
N ARG A 320 -1.98 -50.39 8.63
CA ARG A 320 -0.94 -49.51 9.21
C ARG A 320 -1.48 -48.36 10.06
N SER A 321 -2.75 -48.00 9.89
CA SER A 321 -3.34 -46.83 10.56
C SER A 321 -4.28 -47.20 11.72
N ARG A 322 -4.43 -46.27 12.66
CA ARG A 322 -5.37 -46.35 13.81
C ARG A 322 -6.62 -45.49 13.63
N ASP A 323 -6.79 -44.86 12.47
CA ASP A 323 -7.93 -44.03 12.09
C ASP A 323 -8.98 -44.85 11.30
N GLU A 324 -9.92 -44.17 10.66
CA GLU A 324 -11.03 -44.76 9.90
C GLU A 324 -10.55 -45.62 8.73
N ILE A 325 -9.41 -45.29 8.10
CA ILE A 325 -8.79 -46.14 7.06
C ILE A 325 -8.33 -47.46 7.67
N GLY A 326 -7.74 -47.40 8.86
CA GLY A 326 -7.33 -48.60 9.59
C GLY A 326 -8.52 -49.47 10.03
N GLU A 327 -9.62 -48.83 10.44
CA GLU A 327 -10.87 -49.53 10.77
C GLU A 327 -11.47 -50.21 9.53
N LEU A 328 -11.47 -49.53 8.38
CA LEU A 328 -11.90 -50.10 7.10
C LEU A 328 -11.03 -51.30 6.69
N GLY A 329 -9.70 -51.19 6.79
CA GLY A 329 -8.78 -52.31 6.50
C GLY A 329 -9.03 -53.53 7.40
N ARG A 330 -9.29 -53.32 8.70
CA ARG A 330 -9.65 -54.42 9.63
C ARG A 330 -11.01 -55.03 9.32
N ALA A 331 -11.99 -54.22 8.92
CA ALA A 331 -13.31 -54.71 8.52
C ALA A 331 -13.21 -55.52 7.22
N PHE A 332 -12.45 -55.03 6.23
CA PHE A 332 -12.19 -55.72 4.97
C PHE A 332 -11.53 -57.08 5.20
N ASN A 333 -10.44 -57.14 5.96
CA ASN A 333 -9.74 -58.41 6.22
C ASN A 333 -10.65 -59.44 6.92
N ARG A 334 -11.50 -59.00 7.86
CA ARG A 334 -12.48 -59.90 8.51
C ARG A 334 -13.52 -60.42 7.52
N MET A 335 -14.04 -59.58 6.64
CA MET A 335 -14.97 -59.99 5.60
C MET A 335 -14.36 -61.04 4.66
N VAL A 336 -13.08 -60.89 4.27
CA VAL A 336 -12.38 -61.87 3.44
C VAL A 336 -12.22 -63.21 4.16
N GLU A 337 -11.85 -63.17 5.45
CA GLU A 337 -11.74 -64.39 6.28
C GLU A 337 -13.08 -65.11 6.41
N ASP A 338 -14.17 -64.38 6.71
CA ASP A 338 -15.51 -64.95 6.82
C ASP A 338 -15.99 -65.54 5.49
N LEU A 339 -15.66 -64.89 4.37
CA LEU A 339 -15.98 -65.38 3.03
C LEU A 339 -15.21 -66.67 2.71
N LYS A 340 -13.91 -66.72 3.05
CA LYS A 340 -13.07 -67.90 2.88
C LYS A 340 -13.61 -69.09 3.69
N GLN A 341 -13.95 -68.86 4.96
CA GLN A 341 -14.53 -69.89 5.81
C GLN A 341 -15.85 -70.42 5.25
N ARG A 342 -16.75 -69.54 4.77
CA ARG A 342 -18.02 -69.95 4.15
C ARG A 342 -17.84 -70.77 2.88
N VAL A 343 -16.83 -70.43 2.06
CA VAL A 343 -16.50 -71.19 0.85
C VAL A 343 -15.95 -72.57 1.22
N GLU A 344 -15.10 -72.67 2.24
CA GLU A 344 -14.59 -73.95 2.77
C GLU A 344 -15.71 -74.81 3.36
N GLU A 345 -16.62 -74.23 4.16
CA GLU A 345 -17.80 -74.91 4.70
C GLU A 345 -18.71 -75.44 3.57
N MET A 346 -18.94 -74.64 2.52
CA MET A 346 -19.70 -75.08 1.35
C MET A 346 -19.00 -76.21 0.59
N ALA A 347 -17.67 -76.18 0.47
CA ALA A 347 -16.91 -77.27 -0.16
C ALA A 347 -17.04 -78.59 0.63
N VAL A 348 -16.92 -78.53 1.96
CA VAL A 348 -17.12 -79.71 2.83
C VAL A 348 -18.55 -80.23 2.75
N LEU A 349 -19.55 -79.35 2.77
CA LEU A 349 -20.96 -79.74 2.60
C LEU A 349 -21.21 -80.37 1.23
N HIS A 350 -20.57 -79.86 0.18
CA HIS A 350 -20.66 -80.44 -1.16
C HIS A 350 -20.06 -81.85 -1.22
N ASP A 351 -18.88 -82.06 -0.62
CA ASP A 351 -18.23 -83.38 -0.54
C ASP A 351 -19.08 -84.40 0.22
N VAL A 352 -19.68 -84.00 1.35
CA VAL A 352 -20.59 -84.84 2.14
C VAL A 352 -21.86 -85.19 1.34
N ALA A 353 -22.43 -84.22 0.62
CA ALA A 353 -23.59 -84.45 -0.23
C ALA A 353 -23.28 -85.47 -1.34
N LEU A 354 -22.13 -85.36 -2.00
CA LEU A 354 -21.68 -86.28 -3.04
C LEU A 354 -21.42 -87.71 -2.51
N MET A 355 -20.87 -87.84 -1.30
CA MET A 355 -20.72 -89.14 -0.61
C MET A 355 -22.07 -89.78 -0.28
N THR A 356 -23.11 -88.98 -0.05
CA THR A 356 -24.46 -89.49 0.28
C THR A 356 -25.19 -89.99 -0.98
N THR A 357 -24.97 -89.37 -2.14
CA THR A 357 -25.59 -89.79 -3.42
C THR A 357 -24.96 -91.03 -4.07
N SER A 358 -23.82 -91.53 -3.57
CA SER A 358 -23.04 -92.59 -4.24
C SER A 358 -23.27 -94.02 -3.71
N THR A 359 -24.12 -94.25 -2.70
CA THR A 359 -24.50 -95.60 -2.25
C THR A 359 -25.87 -96.02 -2.79
N LEU A 360 -25.88 -96.82 -3.86
CA LEU A 360 -27.08 -97.32 -4.56
C LEU A 360 -27.52 -98.74 -4.12
N GLU A 361 -27.10 -99.23 -2.95
CA GLU A 361 -27.59 -100.51 -2.41
C GLU A 361 -28.50 -100.30 -1.19
N LEU A 362 -29.81 -100.53 -1.41
CA LEU A 362 -30.88 -100.42 -0.42
C LEU A 362 -30.58 -101.21 0.88
N SER A 363 -29.92 -102.36 0.75
CA SER A 363 -29.52 -103.23 1.85
C SER A 363 -28.59 -102.54 2.86
N GLU A 364 -27.68 -101.68 2.41
CA GLU A 364 -26.73 -100.99 3.27
C GLU A 364 -27.37 -99.77 3.97
N VAL A 365 -28.26 -99.07 3.26
CA VAL A 365 -29.07 -97.99 3.83
C VAL A 365 -29.91 -98.52 5.01
N LEU A 366 -30.63 -99.63 4.81
CA LEU A 366 -31.50 -100.23 5.83
C LEU A 366 -30.72 -100.73 7.06
N ASN A 367 -29.55 -101.32 6.86
CA ASN A 367 -28.70 -101.78 7.97
C ASN A 367 -28.15 -100.63 8.81
N ARG A 368 -27.76 -99.51 8.17
CA ARG A 368 -27.31 -98.31 8.88
C ARG A 368 -28.46 -97.64 9.65
N LEU A 369 -29.65 -97.61 9.08
CA LEU A 369 -30.85 -97.08 9.73
C LEU A 369 -31.15 -97.82 11.05
N ARG A 370 -31.10 -99.16 11.02
CA ARG A 370 -31.20 -100.00 12.24
C ARG A 370 -30.12 -99.66 13.27
N HIS A 371 -28.87 -99.47 12.83
CA HIS A 371 -27.77 -99.14 13.74
C HIS A 371 -27.98 -97.79 14.44
N GLN A 372 -28.52 -96.79 13.74
CA GLN A 372 -28.85 -95.51 14.37
C GLN A 372 -30.03 -95.61 15.34
N ILE A 373 -31.11 -96.32 14.98
CA ILE A 373 -32.25 -96.55 15.88
C ILE A 373 -31.80 -97.31 17.14
N GLY A 374 -30.88 -98.27 16.99
CA GLY A 374 -30.31 -99.05 18.09
C GLY A 374 -29.53 -98.22 19.13
N ARG A 375 -29.17 -96.97 18.82
CA ARG A 375 -28.58 -96.04 19.80
C ARG A 375 -29.62 -95.38 20.70
N VAL A 376 -30.89 -95.40 20.29
CA VAL A 376 -32.00 -94.68 20.95
C VAL A 376 -32.97 -95.65 21.61
N MET A 377 -33.12 -96.87 21.08
CA MET A 377 -33.98 -97.91 21.64
C MET A 377 -33.40 -99.31 21.40
N ASP A 378 -33.79 -100.27 22.23
CA ASP A 378 -33.39 -101.66 22.04
C ASP A 378 -34.03 -102.24 20.77
N VAL A 379 -33.19 -102.65 19.83
CA VAL A 379 -33.57 -103.25 18.54
C VAL A 379 -33.14 -104.71 18.44
N SER A 380 -33.05 -105.40 19.59
CA SER A 380 -32.74 -106.84 19.66
C SER A 380 -33.71 -107.67 18.83
N THR A 381 -34.98 -107.27 18.74
CA THR A 381 -35.95 -107.86 17.82
C THR A 381 -36.57 -106.73 16.99
N PHE A 382 -36.26 -106.71 15.69
CA PHE A 382 -36.65 -105.66 14.76
C PHE A 382 -36.83 -106.25 13.36
N TYR A 383 -37.89 -105.85 12.67
CA TYR A 383 -38.01 -106.13 11.25
C TYR A 383 -38.49 -104.89 10.48
N LEU A 384 -38.05 -104.81 9.24
CA LEU A 384 -38.55 -103.89 8.24
C LEU A 384 -39.04 -104.73 7.08
N ALA A 385 -40.34 -104.61 6.82
CA ALA A 385 -40.99 -105.26 5.69
C ALA A 385 -41.46 -104.19 4.71
N LEU A 386 -41.25 -104.47 3.43
CA LEU A 386 -41.85 -103.71 2.34
C LEU A 386 -43.09 -104.47 1.87
N TYR A 387 -44.18 -103.74 1.72
CA TYR A 387 -45.41 -104.28 1.17
C TYR A 387 -45.38 -104.16 -0.35
N ASP A 388 -45.68 -105.26 -1.02
CA ASP A 388 -45.83 -105.34 -2.47
C ASP A 388 -47.33 -105.49 -2.80
N GLU A 389 -47.90 -104.44 -3.37
CA GLU A 389 -49.35 -104.33 -3.64
C GLU A 389 -49.82 -105.23 -4.79
N GLU A 390 -48.94 -105.61 -5.73
CA GLU A 390 -49.32 -106.51 -6.84
C GLU A 390 -49.43 -107.97 -6.39
N SER A 391 -48.60 -108.38 -5.43
CA SER A 391 -48.56 -109.75 -4.91
C SER A 391 -49.33 -109.95 -3.60
N ASP A 392 -49.82 -108.86 -2.99
CA ASP A 392 -50.43 -108.81 -1.63
C ASP A 392 -49.49 -109.42 -0.56
N GLU A 393 -48.17 -109.23 -0.72
CA GLU A 393 -47.15 -109.83 0.13
C GLU A 393 -46.29 -108.78 0.86
N LEU A 394 -46.05 -109.03 2.15
CA LEU A 394 -45.01 -108.36 2.92
C LEU A 394 -43.68 -109.10 2.75
N ARG A 395 -42.70 -108.43 2.17
CA ARG A 395 -41.32 -108.91 2.05
C ARG A 395 -40.45 -108.32 3.14
N PHE A 396 -39.84 -109.17 3.93
CA PHE A 396 -39.03 -108.77 5.08
C PHE A 396 -37.57 -108.52 4.66
N GLU A 397 -37.29 -107.32 4.15
CA GLU A 397 -35.94 -106.92 3.70
C GLU A 397 -34.90 -106.91 4.82
N LEU A 398 -35.33 -106.61 6.06
CA LEU A 398 -34.47 -106.66 7.24
C LEU A 398 -35.21 -107.33 8.39
N CYS A 399 -34.65 -108.39 8.97
CA CYS A 399 -35.26 -109.12 10.08
C CYS A 399 -34.21 -109.56 11.08
N PHE A 400 -34.41 -109.21 12.35
CA PHE A 400 -33.57 -109.57 13.48
C PHE A 400 -34.45 -110.07 14.63
N ASP A 401 -34.04 -111.16 15.28
CA ASP A 401 -34.64 -111.65 16.51
C ASP A 401 -33.54 -112.03 17.50
N LYS A 402 -33.64 -111.53 18.74
CA LYS A 402 -32.62 -111.67 19.79
C LYS A 402 -31.20 -111.35 19.30
N GLY A 403 -31.06 -110.31 18.47
CA GLY A 403 -29.81 -109.79 17.94
C GLY A 403 -29.21 -110.57 16.77
N LYS A 404 -29.84 -111.68 16.32
CA LYS A 404 -29.39 -112.46 15.16
C LYS A 404 -30.23 -112.14 13.94
N ARG A 405 -29.59 -111.98 12.77
CA ARG A 405 -30.29 -111.82 11.50
C ARG A 405 -31.00 -113.12 11.17
N ILE A 406 -32.30 -113.03 10.88
CA ILE A 406 -33.12 -114.15 10.44
C ILE A 406 -33.72 -113.81 9.09
N GLU A 407 -33.78 -114.78 8.20
CA GLU A 407 -34.58 -114.64 6.98
C GLU A 407 -36.01 -115.07 7.28
N ARG A 408 -36.96 -114.22 6.92
CA ARG A 408 -38.38 -114.55 6.97
C ARG A 408 -38.92 -114.62 5.55
N PRO A 409 -39.61 -115.72 5.18
CA PRO A 409 -40.25 -115.80 3.87
C PRO A 409 -41.32 -114.71 3.71
N PRO A 410 -41.61 -114.28 2.48
CA PRO A 410 -42.73 -113.37 2.20
C PRO A 410 -44.03 -113.93 2.77
N ARG A 411 -44.91 -113.06 3.23
CA ARG A 411 -46.21 -113.44 3.79
C ARG A 411 -47.34 -112.64 3.18
N LYS A 412 -48.45 -113.30 2.87
CA LYS A 412 -49.68 -112.64 2.42
C LYS A 412 -50.39 -111.96 3.58
N LEU A 413 -50.82 -110.71 3.38
CA LEU A 413 -51.37 -109.89 4.45
C LEU A 413 -52.80 -110.31 4.84
N SER A 414 -53.53 -110.98 3.94
CA SER A 414 -54.96 -111.27 4.05
C SER A 414 -55.36 -112.47 4.93
N GLU A 415 -54.43 -113.27 5.47
CA GLU A 415 -54.74 -114.56 6.14
C GLU A 415 -54.73 -114.60 7.70
N GLU A 416 -54.39 -113.53 8.45
CA GLU A 416 -54.49 -113.55 9.93
C GLU A 416 -55.14 -112.30 10.57
N LYS A 417 -56.12 -112.54 11.46
CA LYS A 417 -56.72 -111.55 12.39
C LYS A 417 -56.01 -111.60 13.75
N GLY A 418 -55.09 -110.68 14.02
CA GLY A 418 -54.44 -110.56 15.34
C GLY A 418 -53.07 -109.88 15.28
N LEU A 419 -52.60 -109.38 16.44
CA LEU A 419 -51.70 -108.23 16.75
C LEU A 419 -50.48 -107.84 15.87
N SER A 420 -50.24 -108.46 14.72
CA SER A 420 -49.33 -107.95 13.66
C SER A 420 -49.95 -107.98 12.24
N GLY A 421 -51.27 -108.16 12.13
CA GLY A 421 -52.06 -107.92 10.93
C GLY A 421 -53.15 -106.87 11.25
N TYR A 422 -53.04 -105.70 10.63
CA TYR A 422 -53.79 -104.44 10.82
C TYR A 422 -53.45 -103.59 12.07
N VAL A 423 -52.54 -102.63 11.88
CA VAL A 423 -52.85 -101.20 11.96
C VAL A 423 -52.29 -100.52 10.72
#